data_AF-A0A8H8DLU4-F1
#
_entry.id   AF-A0A8H8DLU4-F1
#
_cell.length_a   1.000
_cell.length_b   1.000
_cell.length_c   1.000
_cell.angle_alpha   90.00
_cell.angle_beta   90.00
_cell.angle_gamma   90.00
#
_symmetry.space_group_name_H-M   'P 1'
#
loop_
_entity.id
_entity.type
_entity.pdbx_description
1 polymer ?
#
loop_
_entity_poly.entity_id
_entity_poly.type
_entity_poly.pdbx_seq_one_letter_code
_entity_poly.pdbx_strand_id
1 'polypeptide(L)'
;MSGQVAPPDITQLTPEQKSKLEQFRKELEAEGLYNPLEPSDTCLIRFLRARKWDLPKTMLMFKNAEQWRKDFGVDQLVKDFRFDELPQVQEIYPRYYHKTDRLGMALRGKKSQAVCSRLRANLRRCSRSHIAFPESRSGRPSWPI
;
A
#
# COMPACT_ATOMS: atom_id res chain seq x y z
N MET A 1 -5.91 30.66 10.38
CA MET A 1 -6.02 30.26 8.97
C MET A 1 -5.30 28.92 8.80
N SER A 2 -6.04 27.82 8.67
CA SER A 2 -5.47 26.48 8.59
C SER A 2 -4.75 26.28 7.26
N GLY A 3 -3.42 26.24 7.29
CA GLY A 3 -2.60 25.95 6.11
C GLY A 3 -2.96 24.59 5.53
N GLN A 4 -3.44 24.58 4.30
CA GLN A 4 -3.60 23.37 3.51
C GLN A 4 -2.18 22.93 3.10
N VAL A 5 -1.70 21.82 3.67
CA VAL A 5 -0.45 21.21 3.24
C VAL A 5 -0.75 20.48 1.93
N ALA A 6 -0.07 20.86 0.85
CA ALA A 6 -0.24 20.22 -0.45
C ALA A 6 0.22 18.75 -0.39
N PRO A 7 -0.46 17.84 -1.11
CA PRO A 7 -0.01 16.46 -1.21
C PRO A 7 1.42 16.40 -1.79
N PRO A 8 2.24 15.42 -1.38
CA PRO A 8 3.58 15.27 -1.93
C PRO A 8 3.50 15.01 -3.44
N ASP A 9 3.95 15.98 -4.23
CA ASP A 9 3.96 15.90 -5.68
C ASP A 9 4.93 14.83 -6.17
N ILE A 10 4.36 13.75 -6.67
CA ILE A 10 5.08 12.67 -7.34
C ILE A 10 5.79 13.11 -8.63
N THR A 11 5.39 14.24 -9.21
CA THR A 11 5.86 14.77 -10.50
C THR A 11 7.11 15.66 -10.39
N GLN A 12 7.50 16.08 -9.17
CA GLN A 12 8.72 16.84 -8.96
C GLN A 12 9.94 15.91 -9.04
N LEU A 13 10.73 16.07 -10.11
CA LEU A 13 11.85 15.19 -10.46
C LEU A 13 13.09 16.02 -10.84
N THR A 14 14.27 15.52 -10.48
CA THR A 14 15.55 16.08 -10.95
C THR A 14 15.75 15.79 -12.45
N PRO A 15 16.59 16.57 -13.17
CA PRO A 15 16.84 16.31 -14.59
C PRO A 15 17.40 14.90 -14.86
N GLU A 16 18.24 14.38 -13.96
CA GLU A 16 18.78 13.02 -14.04
C GLU A 16 17.68 11.94 -13.96
N GLN A 17 16.70 12.15 -13.09
CA GLN A 17 15.57 11.23 -12.92
C GLN A 17 14.65 11.23 -14.15
N LYS A 18 14.48 12.38 -14.79
CA LYS A 18 13.72 12.49 -16.05
C LYS A 18 14.40 11.69 -17.17
N SER A 19 15.73 11.80 -17.30
CA SER A 19 16.49 11.01 -18.29
C SER A 19 16.31 9.49 -18.07
N LYS A 20 16.36 9.03 -16.81
CA LYS A 20 16.11 7.61 -16.50
C LYS A 20 14.68 7.17 -16.79
N LEU A 21 13.69 8.04 -16.60
CA LEU A 21 12.30 7.75 -16.94
C LEU A 21 12.15 7.57 -18.46
N GLU A 22 12.76 8.45 -19.26
CA GLU A 22 12.75 8.34 -20.71
C GLU A 22 13.45 7.08 -21.21
N GLN A 23 14.58 6.70 -20.61
CA GLN A 23 15.28 5.44 -20.90
C GLN A 23 14.38 4.23 -20.61
N PHE A 24 13.77 4.20 -19.42
CA PHE A 24 12.86 3.13 -19.04
C PHE A 24 11.66 3.02 -19.99
N ARG A 25 11.12 4.15 -20.45
CA ARG A 25 10.02 4.17 -21.43
C ARG A 25 10.44 3.54 -22.76
N LYS A 26 11.62 3.87 -23.27
CA LYS A 26 12.15 3.27 -24.51
C LYS A 26 12.35 1.77 -24.39
N GLU A 27 12.84 1.29 -23.24
CA GLU A 27 12.99 -0.15 -22.97
C GLU A 27 11.64 -0.87 -22.95
N LEU A 28 10.61 -0.27 -22.34
CA LEU A 28 9.25 -0.83 -22.34
C LEU A 28 8.58 -0.85 -23.72
N GLU A 29 8.81 0.19 -24.52
CA GLU A 29 8.34 0.27 -25.92
C GLU A 29 9.02 -0.81 -26.77
N ALA A 30 10.33 -1.03 -26.59
CA ALA A 30 11.08 -2.07 -27.30
C ALA A 30 10.56 -3.50 -26.99
N GLU A 31 10.13 -3.73 -25.75
CA GLU A 31 9.57 -5.03 -25.33
C GLU A 31 8.08 -5.19 -25.66
N GLY A 32 7.42 -4.16 -26.20
CA GLY A 32 6.00 -4.19 -26.54
C GLY A 32 5.07 -4.29 -25.32
N LEU A 33 5.57 -4.02 -24.11
CA LEU A 33 4.80 -4.02 -22.87
C LEU A 33 4.18 -2.66 -22.56
N TYR A 34 4.53 -1.64 -23.35
CA TYR A 34 3.98 -0.29 -23.18
C TYR A 34 2.61 -0.16 -23.87
N ASN A 35 1.55 -0.17 -23.07
CA ASN A 35 0.22 0.24 -23.52
C ASN A 35 0.01 1.73 -23.21
N PRO A 36 -0.17 2.63 -24.19
CA PRO A 36 -0.31 4.07 -23.93
C PRO A 36 -1.55 4.46 -23.11
N LEU A 37 -2.49 3.52 -22.92
CA LEU A 37 -3.70 3.70 -22.11
C LEU A 37 -3.49 3.39 -20.61
N GLU A 38 -2.46 2.62 -20.23
CA GLU A 38 -2.39 1.96 -18.91
C GLU A 38 -1.40 2.63 -17.91
N PRO A 39 -0.12 2.93 -18.22
CA PRO A 39 0.76 3.60 -17.28
C PRO A 39 0.77 5.11 -17.54
N SER A 40 0.08 5.86 -16.67
CA SER A 40 0.42 7.26 -16.44
C SER A 40 1.89 7.37 -15.97
N ASP A 41 2.59 8.47 -16.29
CA ASP A 41 4.00 8.69 -15.88
C ASP A 41 4.24 8.43 -14.38
N THR A 42 3.22 8.72 -13.57
CA THR A 42 3.12 8.40 -12.14
C THR A 42 3.40 6.93 -11.82
N CYS A 43 2.85 6.00 -12.59
CA CYS A 43 3.02 4.57 -12.40
C CYS A 43 4.47 4.16 -12.63
N LEU A 44 5.09 4.63 -13.71
CA LEU A 44 6.50 4.37 -14.02
C LEU A 44 7.42 4.91 -12.92
N ILE A 45 7.15 6.13 -12.43
CA ILE A 45 7.90 6.74 -11.33
C ILE A 45 7.80 5.92 -10.05
N ARG A 46 6.65 5.28 -9.76
CA ARG A 46 6.50 4.42 -8.57
C ARG A 46 7.43 3.20 -8.62
N PHE A 47 7.53 2.54 -9.78
CA PHE A 47 8.44 1.41 -9.95
C PHE A 47 9.91 1.85 -9.84
N LEU A 48 10.27 2.97 -10.48
CA LEU A 48 11.62 3.52 -10.40
C LEU A 48 12.00 3.91 -8.95
N ARG A 49 11.08 4.52 -8.19
CA ARG A 49 11.30 4.84 -6.77
C ARG A 49 11.46 3.59 -5.91
N ALA A 50 10.67 2.54 -6.16
CA ALA A 50 10.76 1.27 -5.41
C ALA A 50 12.11 0.54 -5.59
N ARG A 51 12.86 0.85 -6.65
CA ARG A 51 14.19 0.29 -6.95
C ARG A 51 15.31 1.32 -6.93
N LYS A 52 15.09 2.48 -6.32
CA LYS A 52 16.09 3.56 -6.19
C LYS A 52 16.71 3.96 -7.55
N TRP A 53 15.90 3.94 -8.62
CA TRP A 53 16.31 4.32 -9.99
C TRP A 53 17.35 3.39 -10.65
N ASP A 54 17.25 2.09 -10.37
CA ASP A 54 18.02 1.01 -11.01
C ASP A 54 17.21 0.37 -12.15
N LEU A 55 17.58 0.64 -13.41
CA LEU A 55 16.83 0.24 -14.62
C LEU A 55 16.64 -1.29 -14.75
N PRO A 56 17.68 -2.14 -14.75
CA PRO A 56 17.52 -3.59 -14.96
C PRO A 56 16.63 -4.23 -13.89
N LYS A 57 16.75 -3.80 -12.63
CA LYS A 57 15.89 -4.31 -11.55
C LYS A 57 14.46 -3.82 -11.67
N THR A 58 14.25 -2.59 -12.15
CA THR A 58 12.92 -2.05 -12.41
C THR A 58 12.23 -2.82 -13.53
N MET A 59 12.95 -3.12 -14.62
CA MET A 59 12.41 -3.90 -15.74
C MET A 59 11.97 -5.30 -15.31
N LEU A 60 12.79 -6.00 -14.52
CA LEU A 60 12.42 -7.31 -13.97
C LEU A 60 11.16 -7.21 -13.09
N MET A 61 11.09 -6.21 -12.22
CA MET A 61 9.92 -5.98 -11.36
C MET A 61 8.65 -5.69 -12.19
N PHE A 62 8.77 -4.92 -13.26
CA PHE A 62 7.65 -4.57 -14.13
C PHE A 62 7.12 -5.79 -14.89
N LYS A 63 8.02 -6.61 -15.49
CA LYS A 63 7.67 -7.87 -16.16
C LYS A 63 6.90 -8.82 -15.24
N ASN A 64 7.40 -9.00 -14.03
CA ASN A 64 6.75 -9.88 -13.05
C ASN A 64 5.36 -9.36 -12.65
N ALA A 65 5.18 -8.03 -12.56
CA ALA A 65 3.89 -7.44 -12.27
C ALA A 65 2.89 -7.64 -13.42
N GLU A 66 3.32 -7.46 -14.67
CA GLU A 66 2.48 -7.69 -15.85
C GLU A 66 2.10 -9.16 -16.02
N GLN A 67 3.04 -10.09 -15.77
CA GLN A 67 2.73 -11.53 -15.73
C GLN A 67 1.68 -11.83 -14.66
N TRP A 68 1.86 -11.32 -13.44
CA TRP A 68 0.90 -11.50 -12.37
C TRP A 68 -0.50 -10.95 -12.71
N ARG A 69 -0.57 -9.79 -13.39
CA ARG A 69 -1.86 -9.21 -13.82
C ARG A 69 -2.60 -10.11 -14.81
N LYS A 70 -1.87 -10.73 -15.74
CA LYS A 70 -2.41 -11.68 -16.72
C LYS A 70 -2.86 -12.96 -16.05
N ASP A 71 -2.02 -13.53 -15.18
CA ASP A 71 -2.30 -14.80 -14.50
C ASP A 71 -3.49 -14.70 -13.55
N PHE A 72 -3.61 -13.58 -12.84
CA PHE A 72 -4.72 -13.33 -11.92
C PHE A 72 -6.00 -12.81 -12.61
N GLY A 73 -5.90 -12.37 -13.87
CA GLY A 73 -7.03 -11.83 -14.62
C GLY A 73 -7.63 -10.57 -13.99
N VAL A 74 -6.77 -9.64 -13.53
CA VAL A 74 -7.21 -8.45 -12.76
C VAL A 74 -8.28 -7.63 -13.50
N ASP A 75 -8.19 -7.52 -14.82
CA ASP A 75 -9.11 -6.72 -15.62
C ASP A 75 -10.52 -7.33 -15.69
N GLN A 76 -10.62 -8.66 -15.55
CA GLN A 76 -11.89 -9.40 -15.47
C GLN A 76 -12.43 -9.37 -14.05
N LEU A 77 -11.54 -9.48 -13.05
CA LEU A 77 -11.91 -9.45 -11.64
C LEU A 77 -12.75 -8.22 -11.27
N VAL A 78 -12.42 -7.04 -11.77
CA VAL A 78 -13.20 -5.81 -11.46
C VAL A 78 -14.65 -5.91 -11.93
N LYS A 79 -14.91 -6.64 -13.02
CA LYS A 79 -16.25 -6.78 -13.62
C LYS A 79 -17.04 -7.94 -13.01
N ASP A 80 -16.36 -9.05 -12.74
CA ASP A 80 -17.00 -10.31 -12.41
C ASP A 80 -17.05 -10.59 -10.91
N PHE A 81 -16.21 -9.90 -10.11
CA PHE A 81 -16.12 -10.15 -8.68
C PHE A 81 -17.35 -9.61 -7.93
N ARG A 82 -18.21 -10.52 -7.51
CA ARG A 82 -19.29 -10.27 -6.54
C ARG A 82 -18.87 -10.81 -5.19
N PHE A 83 -19.05 -10.01 -4.14
CA PHE A 83 -18.62 -10.34 -2.78
C PHE A 83 -19.83 -10.39 -1.86
N ASP A 84 -20.56 -11.50 -1.90
CA ASP A 84 -21.86 -11.65 -1.23
C ASP A 84 -21.70 -11.88 0.28
N GLU A 85 -20.55 -12.40 0.71
CA GLU A 85 -20.16 -12.63 2.11
C GLU A 85 -19.60 -11.37 2.81
N LEU A 86 -19.50 -10.23 2.11
CA LEU A 86 -19.09 -8.94 2.66
C LEU A 86 -19.75 -8.59 4.02
N PRO A 87 -21.08 -8.71 4.23
CA PRO A 87 -21.70 -8.35 5.51
C PRO A 87 -21.18 -9.20 6.68
N GLN A 88 -21.02 -10.51 6.46
CA GLN A 88 -20.53 -11.45 7.48
C GLN A 88 -19.06 -11.14 7.83
N VAL A 89 -18.25 -10.83 6.82
CA VAL A 89 -16.84 -10.43 7.00
C VAL A 89 -16.73 -9.07 7.67
N GLN A 90 -17.66 -8.13 7.42
CA GLN A 90 -17.65 -6.82 8.07
C GLN A 90 -17.97 -6.89 9.57
N GLU A 91 -18.78 -7.86 10.02
CA GLU A 91 -19.02 -8.10 11.45
C GLU A 91 -17.76 -8.60 12.16
N ILE A 92 -17.01 -9.50 11.51
CA ILE A 92 -15.79 -10.09 12.08
C ILE A 92 -14.59 -9.14 11.93
N TYR A 93 -14.48 -8.44 10.81
CA TYR A 93 -13.35 -7.57 10.51
C TYR A 93 -13.80 -6.32 9.77
N PRO A 94 -14.36 -5.32 10.50
CA PRO A 94 -14.88 -4.11 9.90
C PRO A 94 -13.73 -3.28 9.30
N ARG A 95 -13.69 -3.25 7.97
CA ARG A 95 -12.86 -2.36 7.15
C ARG A 95 -13.76 -1.34 6.48
N TYR A 96 -13.45 -0.06 6.62
CA TYR A 96 -14.23 0.99 5.96
C TYR A 96 -13.32 2.17 5.58
N TYR A 97 -13.72 2.89 4.54
CA TYR A 97 -13.16 4.17 4.15
C TYR A 97 -14.02 5.28 4.78
N HIS A 98 -13.41 6.27 5.43
CA HIS A 98 -14.17 7.37 6.04
C HIS A 98 -13.38 8.67 6.01
N LYS A 99 -13.93 9.68 5.30
CA LYS A 99 -13.32 11.01 5.12
C LYS A 99 -11.96 10.95 4.40
N THR A 100 -11.40 12.13 4.18
CA THR A 100 -10.07 12.35 3.61
C THR A 100 -9.23 13.12 4.62
N ASP A 101 -7.93 12.80 4.66
CA ASP A 101 -6.95 13.55 5.43
C ASP A 101 -6.73 14.96 4.84
N ARG A 102 -5.92 15.76 5.54
CA ARG A 102 -5.48 17.09 5.06
C ARG A 102 -4.73 17.04 3.73
N LEU A 103 -4.13 15.89 3.39
CA LEU A 103 -3.43 15.63 2.13
C LEU A 103 -4.35 15.04 1.04
N GLY A 104 -5.67 15.01 1.26
CA GLY A 104 -6.65 14.47 0.32
C GLY A 104 -6.67 12.94 0.21
N MET A 105 -5.84 12.23 0.98
CA MET A 105 -5.82 10.77 0.99
C MET A 105 -7.04 10.22 1.73
N ALA A 106 -7.68 9.20 1.15
CA ALA A 106 -8.81 8.54 1.80
C ALA A 106 -8.37 7.78 3.05
N LEU A 107 -9.01 8.10 4.17
CA LEU A 107 -8.73 7.48 5.46
C LEU A 107 -9.32 6.07 5.49
N ARG A 108 -8.46 5.07 5.65
CA ARG A 108 -8.84 3.66 5.83
C ARG A 108 -8.81 3.27 7.30
N GLY A 109 -9.97 3.02 7.86
CA GLY A 109 -10.13 2.51 9.22
C GLY A 109 -10.24 0.98 9.25
N LYS A 110 -9.60 0.36 10.24
CA LYS A 110 -9.88 -1.02 10.64
C LYS A 110 -10.20 -0.99 12.13
N LYS A 111 -11.33 -1.56 12.57
CA LYS A 111 -11.46 -1.85 14.01
C LYS A 111 -10.84 -3.23 14.23
N SER A 112 -9.71 -3.28 14.92
CA SER A 112 -9.20 -4.53 15.45
C SER A 112 -10.26 -5.10 16.38
N GLN A 113 -10.69 -6.34 16.16
CA GLN A 113 -11.37 -7.12 17.18
C GLN A 113 -10.36 -7.33 18.32
N ALA A 114 -10.24 -6.35 19.20
CA ALA A 114 -9.95 -6.67 20.58
C ALA A 114 -11.10 -7.59 21.02
N VAL A 115 -10.80 -8.88 20.98
CA VAL A 115 -11.47 -9.98 21.69
C VAL A 115 -12.46 -9.44 22.70
N CYS A 116 -13.74 -9.71 22.43
CA CYS A 116 -14.82 -9.74 23.40
C CYS A 116 -14.86 -8.54 24.38
N SER A 117 -15.91 -7.73 24.27
CA SER A 117 -16.36 -6.72 25.26
C SER A 117 -16.30 -7.15 26.73
N ARG A 118 -16.14 -8.46 27.03
CA ARG A 118 -15.88 -9.05 28.34
C ARG A 118 -14.51 -8.71 28.97
N LEU A 119 -13.49 -8.31 28.20
CA LEU A 119 -12.17 -7.91 28.75
C LEU A 119 -12.06 -6.40 29.07
N ARG A 120 -13.05 -5.57 28.72
CA ARG A 120 -13.05 -4.14 29.09
C ARG A 120 -13.37 -3.90 30.58
N ALA A 121 -13.90 -4.88 31.29
CA ALA A 121 -14.16 -4.79 32.73
C ALA A 121 -12.87 -4.88 33.58
N ASN A 122 -11.83 -5.60 33.11
CA ASN A 122 -10.61 -5.80 33.89
C ASN A 122 -9.53 -4.72 33.66
N LEU A 123 -9.55 -3.98 32.55
CA LEU A 123 -8.60 -2.87 32.35
C LEU A 123 -8.90 -1.62 33.19
N ARG A 124 -10.09 -1.50 33.79
CA ARG A 124 -10.39 -0.45 34.78
C ARG A 124 -9.96 -0.81 36.21
N ARG A 125 -9.59 -2.07 36.46
CA ARG A 125 -9.10 -2.53 37.77
C ARG A 125 -7.57 -2.50 37.87
N CYS A 126 -6.85 -2.39 36.75
CA CYS A 126 -5.38 -2.39 36.73
C CYS A 126 -4.76 -0.97 36.77
N SER A 127 -5.52 0.10 36.55
CA SER A 127 -5.01 1.48 36.63
C SER A 127 -4.87 2.02 38.06
N ARG A 128 -4.98 1.17 39.09
CA ARG A 128 -4.92 1.56 40.52
C ARG A 128 -3.89 0.81 41.35
N SER A 129 -3.09 -0.05 40.75
CA SER A 129 -1.92 -0.65 41.40
C SER A 129 -0.68 -0.33 40.59
N HIS A 130 0.14 0.59 41.12
CA HIS A 130 1.52 0.82 40.74
C HIS A 130 2.24 -0.53 40.54
N ILE A 131 2.54 -0.92 39.29
CA ILE A 131 3.51 -1.96 39.00
C ILE A 131 4.33 -1.49 37.80
N ALA A 132 5.63 -1.31 38.06
CA ALA A 132 6.64 -0.95 37.10
C ALA A 132 6.62 -1.89 35.88
N PHE A 133 6.82 -1.33 34.69
CA PHE A 133 7.01 -2.09 33.46
C PHE A 133 8.45 -2.61 33.42
N PRO A 134 8.70 -3.93 33.51
CA PRO A 134 10.05 -4.45 33.34
C PRO A 134 10.44 -4.40 31.86
N GLU A 135 11.54 -3.72 31.61
CA GLU A 135 12.25 -3.70 30.34
C GLU A 135 12.88 -5.09 30.08
N SER A 136 13.02 -5.43 28.79
CA SER A 136 13.70 -6.60 28.20
C SER A 136 12.91 -7.93 28.08
N ARG A 137 12.62 -8.29 26.82
CA ARG A 137 12.99 -9.58 26.21
C ARG A 137 12.91 -9.44 24.69
N SER A 138 14.08 -9.19 24.11
CA SER A 138 14.38 -9.36 22.70
C SER A 138 14.11 -10.81 22.28
N GLY A 139 13.41 -10.97 21.16
CA GLY A 139 13.13 -12.28 20.56
C GLY A 139 12.11 -12.15 19.43
N ARG A 140 12.48 -11.47 18.33
CA ARG A 140 11.69 -11.58 17.08
C ARG A 140 12.11 -12.87 16.38
N PRO A 141 11.18 -13.78 16.04
CA PRO A 141 11.53 -14.94 15.23
C PRO A 141 11.88 -14.49 13.80
N SER A 142 13.01 -14.96 13.29
CA SER A 142 13.41 -14.82 11.89
C SER A 142 12.57 -15.74 11.03
N TRP A 143 11.86 -15.19 10.04
CA TRP A 143 11.25 -16.00 8.99
C TRP A 143 12.33 -16.36 7.96
N PRO A 144 12.44 -17.65 7.58
CA PRO A 144 13.40 -18.07 6.56
C PRO A 144 12.96 -17.53 5.18
N ILE A 145 13.95 -17.12 4.39
CA ILE A 145 13.84 -16.80 2.97
C ILE A 145 13.82 -18.11 2.19
#